data_AF-A0A2U1J438-F1
#
_entry.id   AF-A0A2U1J438-F1
#
_cell.length_a   1.000
_cell.length_b   1.000
_cell.length_c   1.000
_cell.angle_alpha   90.00
_cell.angle_beta   90.00
_cell.angle_gamma   90.00
#
_symmetry.space_group_name_H-M   'P 1'
#
loop_
_entity.id
_entity.type
_entity.pdbx_description
1 polymer ?
#
loop_
_entity_poly.entity_id
_entity_poly.type
_entity_poly.pdbx_seq_one_letter_code
_entity_poly.pdbx_strand_id
1 'polypeptide(L)'
;MKNVHIKDHKTKNMLNKTKIGLGFIGIALVSQVFCTIHRVSGSIIKYKLNDSKIFMILSRDGLVDAFGWYEAPLYDPECTGDCTHIVSYDENKTPIYFNIKTIEYNDNSQPYAFNFGCSSTMSHDCKSVKSCNSFMLSFTGTYKTPDQ
;
A
#
# COMPACT_ATOMS: atom_id res chain seq x y z
N MET A 1 -60.87 69.12 -29.89
CA MET A 1 -61.95 68.56 -29.05
C MET A 1 -61.82 67.04 -29.05
N LYS A 2 -61.88 66.43 -27.87
CA LYS A 2 -61.86 64.98 -27.63
C LYS A 2 -63.24 64.36 -27.88
N ASN A 3 -63.27 63.09 -28.30
CA ASN A 3 -64.14 61.98 -27.84
C ASN A 3 -63.83 60.75 -28.72
N VAL A 4 -63.01 59.80 -28.25
CA VAL A 4 -63.40 58.54 -27.55
C VAL A 4 -64.38 57.68 -28.34
N HIS A 5 -63.88 56.53 -28.83
CA HIS A 5 -64.60 55.27 -28.67
C HIS A 5 -63.62 54.12 -28.47
N ILE A 6 -63.74 53.50 -27.30
CA ILE A 6 -63.03 52.31 -26.83
C ILE A 6 -63.59 51.08 -27.55
N LYS A 7 -62.70 50.18 -27.98
CA LYS A 7 -63.02 48.76 -28.09
C LYS A 7 -61.93 47.95 -27.38
N ASP A 8 -62.34 47.39 -26.25
CA ASP A 8 -61.69 46.28 -25.58
C ASP A 8 -61.56 45.09 -26.52
N HIS A 9 -60.36 44.52 -26.61
CA HIS A 9 -60.25 43.08 -26.78
C HIS A 9 -59.10 42.55 -25.92
N LYS A 10 -59.51 41.94 -24.80
CA LYS A 10 -58.69 41.20 -23.84
C LYS A 10 -57.75 40.22 -24.56
N THR A 11 -56.45 40.51 -24.59
CA THR A 11 -55.42 39.53 -24.89
C THR A 11 -55.27 38.61 -23.69
N LYS A 12 -55.69 37.35 -23.83
CA LYS A 12 -55.39 36.28 -22.87
C LYS A 12 -53.89 36.00 -22.93
N ASN A 13 -53.11 36.66 -22.08
CA ASN A 13 -51.74 36.23 -21.78
C ASN A 13 -51.82 34.91 -21.01
N MET A 14 -51.55 33.81 -21.70
CA MET A 14 -51.20 32.55 -21.06
C MET A 14 -49.87 32.75 -20.32
N LEU A 15 -49.96 33.05 -19.02
CA LEU A 15 -48.82 33.00 -18.11
C LEU A 15 -48.43 31.52 -17.96
N ASN A 16 -47.47 31.08 -18.77
CA ASN A 16 -46.90 29.75 -18.69
C ASN A 16 -46.23 29.60 -17.31
N LYS A 17 -46.79 28.76 -16.44
CA LYS A 17 -46.25 28.51 -15.09
C LYS A 17 -44.97 27.67 -15.21
N THR A 18 -43.84 28.30 -15.47
CA THR A 18 -42.53 27.68 -15.33
C THR A 18 -42.26 27.46 -13.84
N LYS A 19 -42.45 26.24 -13.35
CA LYS A 19 -41.97 25.83 -12.02
C LYS A 19 -40.44 25.78 -12.07
N ILE A 20 -39.79 26.79 -11.51
CA ILE A 20 -38.34 26.75 -11.25
C ILE A 20 -38.15 25.81 -10.06
N GLY A 21 -37.90 24.53 -10.36
CA GLY A 21 -37.38 23.60 -9.37
C GLY A 21 -35.96 24.00 -9.05
N LEU A 22 -35.71 24.51 -7.84
CA LEU A 22 -34.36 24.58 -7.29
C LEU A 22 -33.84 23.15 -7.11
N GLY A 23 -33.21 22.62 -8.16
CA GLY A 23 -32.38 21.44 -8.04
C GLY A 23 -31.22 21.77 -7.13
N PHE A 24 -31.22 21.19 -5.93
CA PHE A 24 -30.03 21.16 -5.09
C PHE A 24 -28.92 20.47 -5.89
N ILE A 25 -27.94 21.24 -6.35
CA ILE A 25 -26.66 20.68 -6.79
C ILE A 25 -25.98 20.24 -5.50
N GLY A 26 -26.27 19.01 -5.07
CA GLY A 26 -25.47 18.33 -4.07
C GLY A 26 -24.08 18.17 -4.65
N ILE A 27 -23.17 19.08 -4.30
CA ILE A 27 -21.76 18.90 -4.56
C ILE A 27 -21.33 17.74 -3.65
N ALA A 28 -21.27 16.54 -4.21
CA ALA A 28 -20.58 15.45 -3.55
C ALA A 28 -19.11 15.88 -3.42
N LEU A 29 -18.71 16.24 -2.20
CA LEU A 29 -17.31 16.42 -1.85
C LEU A 29 -16.65 15.03 -1.91
N VAL A 30 -16.26 14.60 -3.10
CA VAL A 30 -15.27 13.54 -3.23
C VAL A 30 -13.98 14.12 -2.67
N SER A 31 -13.65 13.77 -1.43
CA SER A 31 -12.35 14.09 -0.85
C SER A 31 -11.30 13.43 -1.75
N GLN A 32 -10.61 14.22 -2.56
CA GLN A 32 -9.45 13.76 -3.30
C GLN A 32 -8.36 13.52 -2.25
N VAL A 33 -8.26 12.29 -1.75
CA VAL A 33 -7.12 11.87 -0.96
C VAL A 33 -6.00 11.66 -1.96
N PHE A 34 -5.09 12.63 -2.04
CA PHE A 34 -3.88 12.47 -2.81
C PHE A 34 -3.02 11.36 -2.18
N CYS A 35 -2.32 10.60 -3.01
CA CYS A 35 -1.50 9.50 -2.57
C CYS A 35 -0.07 9.65 -3.07
N THR A 36 0.88 9.38 -2.18
CA THR A 36 2.30 9.28 -2.50
C THR A 36 2.61 7.83 -2.83
N ILE A 37 3.32 7.61 -3.93
CA ILE A 37 3.80 6.28 -4.33
C ILE A 37 5.22 6.11 -3.80
N HIS A 38 5.42 5.08 -2.99
CA HIS A 38 6.73 4.68 -2.50
C HIS A 38 7.21 3.45 -3.24
N ARG A 39 8.52 3.35 -3.41
CA ARG A 39 9.20 2.15 -3.92
C ARG A 39 10.00 1.52 -2.79
N VAL A 40 9.81 0.23 -2.57
CA VAL A 40 10.59 -0.55 -1.61
C VAL A 40 11.30 -1.69 -2.31
N SER A 41 12.52 -1.98 -1.88
CA SER A 41 13.30 -3.11 -2.38
C SER A 41 14.23 -3.63 -1.30
N GLY A 42 14.61 -4.89 -1.41
CA GLY A 42 15.56 -5.46 -0.48
C GLY A 42 15.95 -6.89 -0.81
N SER A 43 16.90 -7.39 -0.03
CA SER A 43 17.39 -8.76 -0.08
C SER A 43 17.59 -9.29 1.33
N ILE A 44 17.17 -10.54 1.54
CA ILE A 44 17.44 -11.33 2.75
C ILE A 44 18.35 -12.47 2.34
N ILE A 45 19.53 -12.54 2.94
CA ILE A 45 20.58 -13.49 2.58
C ILE A 45 20.92 -14.34 3.79
N LYS A 46 20.87 -15.66 3.63
CA LYS A 46 21.35 -16.60 4.63
C LYS A 46 22.61 -17.27 4.12
N TYR A 47 23.62 -17.31 4.97
CA TYR A 47 24.88 -17.99 4.72
C TYR A 47 25.02 -19.15 5.69
N LYS A 48 25.44 -20.32 5.18
CA LYS A 48 25.64 -21.54 5.99
C LYS A 48 26.59 -21.34 7.18
N LEU A 49 27.56 -20.44 7.04
CA LEU A 49 28.55 -20.17 8.09
C LEU A 49 27.99 -19.31 9.24
N ASN A 50 26.81 -18.72 9.10
CA ASN A 50 26.16 -17.87 10.09
C ASN A 50 24.68 -18.25 10.21
N ASP A 51 24.41 -19.50 10.59
CA ASP A 51 23.05 -20.06 10.58
C ASP A 51 22.07 -19.40 11.57
N SER A 52 22.58 -18.64 12.55
CA SER A 52 21.75 -17.91 13.52
C SER A 52 21.21 -16.59 12.99
N LYS A 53 21.85 -15.99 11.97
CA LYS A 53 21.50 -14.65 11.48
C LYS A 53 21.27 -14.64 9.98
N ILE A 54 20.52 -13.64 9.55
CA ILE A 54 20.40 -13.26 8.14
C ILE A 54 21.17 -11.96 7.92
N PHE A 55 21.71 -11.79 6.71
CA PHE A 55 22.13 -10.49 6.23
C PHE A 55 20.97 -9.84 5.48
N MET A 56 20.59 -8.63 5.88
CA MET A 56 19.46 -7.91 5.28
C MET A 56 19.92 -6.60 4.68
N ILE A 57 19.40 -6.32 3.48
CA ILE A 57 19.47 -5.02 2.81
C ILE A 57 18.02 -4.59 2.56
N LEU A 58 17.65 -3.41 3.02
CA LEU A 58 16.31 -2.84 2.85
C LEU A 58 16.45 -1.38 2.42
N SER A 59 15.66 -0.98 1.42
CA SER A 59 15.66 0.39 0.94
C SER A 59 14.26 0.84 0.55
N ARG A 60 13.92 2.08 0.94
CA ARG A 60 12.70 2.78 0.57
C ARG A 60 13.07 4.06 -0.17
N ASP A 61 12.48 4.27 -1.35
CA ASP A 61 12.70 5.44 -2.21
C ASP A 61 14.19 5.73 -2.50
N GLY A 62 14.99 4.67 -2.59
CA GLY A 62 16.45 4.75 -2.80
C GLY A 62 17.28 5.04 -1.55
N LEU A 63 16.64 5.27 -0.39
CA LEU A 63 17.31 5.42 0.89
C LEU A 63 17.40 4.08 1.62
N VAL A 64 18.55 3.80 2.22
CA VAL A 64 18.78 2.55 2.97
C VAL A 64 18.08 2.61 4.32
N ASP A 65 17.11 1.72 4.51
CA ASP A 65 16.37 1.56 5.77
C ASP A 65 17.07 0.59 6.73
N ALA A 66 17.74 -0.44 6.20
CA ALA A 66 18.49 -1.42 6.97
C ALA A 66 19.63 -2.02 6.14
N PHE A 67 20.78 -2.24 6.78
CA PHE A 67 21.94 -2.90 6.17
C PHE A 67 22.79 -3.56 7.25
N GLY A 68 22.73 -4.89 7.35
CA GLY A 68 23.49 -5.59 8.39
C GLY A 68 23.02 -7.00 8.67
N TRP A 69 23.55 -7.56 9.76
CA TRP A 69 23.21 -8.89 10.26
C TRP A 69 22.17 -8.81 11.36
N TYR A 70 21.07 -9.55 11.20
CA TYR A 70 19.93 -9.52 12.12
C TYR A 70 19.53 -10.93 12.54
N GLU A 71 19.02 -11.02 13.77
CA GLU A 71 18.30 -12.21 14.23
C GLU A 71 16.95 -12.30 13.50
N ALA A 72 16.55 -13.52 13.18
CA ALA A 72 15.26 -13.79 12.53
C ALA A 72 14.54 -14.95 13.25
N PRO A 73 14.07 -14.75 14.50
CA PRO A 73 13.30 -15.77 15.20
C PRO A 73 11.96 -16.05 14.48
N LEU A 74 11.34 -17.17 14.82
CA LEU A 74 9.97 -17.46 14.40
C LEU A 74 9.02 -16.43 15.00
N TYR A 75 8.07 -15.96 14.20
CA TYR A 75 6.97 -15.13 14.70
C TYR A 75 6.04 -15.93 15.62
N ASP A 76 5.71 -17.16 15.20
CA ASP A 76 4.98 -18.15 16.01
C ASP A 76 5.93 -19.32 16.34
N PRO A 77 6.34 -19.48 17.61
CA PRO A 77 7.24 -20.56 18.04
C PRO A 77 6.70 -21.97 17.79
N GLU A 78 5.38 -22.15 17.74
CA GLU A 78 4.73 -23.46 17.58
C GLU A 78 4.53 -23.84 16.11
N CYS A 79 4.88 -22.93 15.19
CA CYS A 79 4.71 -23.18 13.77
C CYS A 79 5.58 -24.33 13.25
N THR A 80 5.00 -25.16 12.38
CA THR A 80 5.71 -26.21 11.66
C THR A 80 5.61 -26.01 10.14
N GLY A 81 6.72 -26.17 9.42
CA GLY A 81 6.78 -26.05 7.96
C GLY A 81 7.34 -24.71 7.46
N ASP A 82 6.61 -24.04 6.57
CA ASP A 82 6.97 -22.75 5.95
C ASP A 82 6.52 -21.60 6.86
N CYS A 83 7.25 -21.43 7.96
CA CYS A 83 6.90 -20.47 9.01
C CYS A 83 7.37 -19.06 8.70
N THR A 84 6.64 -18.09 9.24
CA THR A 84 7.00 -16.67 9.21
C THR A 84 8.05 -16.37 10.27
N HIS A 85 9.09 -15.67 9.85
CA HIS A 85 10.14 -15.11 10.69
C HIS A 85 9.91 -13.61 10.86
N ILE A 86 10.30 -13.07 12.01
CA ILE A 86 10.23 -11.65 12.33
C ILE A 86 11.64 -11.07 12.40
N VAL A 87 11.85 -9.88 11.85
CA VAL A 87 13.15 -9.18 11.91
C VAL A 87 12.94 -7.76 12.43
N SER A 88 13.47 -7.51 13.62
CA SER A 88 13.54 -6.16 14.21
C SER A 88 14.89 -5.54 13.86
N TYR A 89 14.88 -4.44 13.11
CA TYR A 89 16.09 -3.82 12.56
C TYR A 89 16.32 -2.38 13.03
N ASP A 90 15.30 -1.73 13.59
CA ASP A 90 15.32 -0.42 14.22
C ASP A 90 14.24 -0.43 15.32
N GLU A 91 14.56 0.08 16.51
CA GLU A 91 13.64 0.09 17.66
C GLU A 91 12.42 1.00 17.45
N ASN A 92 12.51 1.96 16.53
CA ASN A 92 11.45 2.91 16.21
C ASN A 92 10.63 2.51 14.98
N LYS A 93 10.98 1.40 14.32
CA LYS A 93 10.28 0.92 13.13
C LYS A 93 9.56 -0.38 13.41
N THR A 94 8.44 -0.58 12.73
CA THR A 94 7.74 -1.86 12.77
C THR A 94 8.63 -2.94 12.13
N PRO A 95 8.73 -4.14 12.74
CA PRO A 95 9.46 -5.26 12.16
C PRO A 95 8.97 -5.63 10.76
N ILE A 96 9.84 -6.27 9.99
CA ILE A 96 9.40 -7.01 8.80
C ILE A 96 9.08 -8.45 9.16
N TYR A 97 8.22 -9.06 8.36
CA TYR A 97 7.83 -10.47 8.48
C TYR A 97 8.09 -11.18 7.17
N PHE A 98 8.71 -12.36 7.18
CA PHE A 98 9.01 -13.07 5.94
C PHE A 98 8.99 -14.58 6.09
N ASN A 99 8.70 -15.28 5.00
CA ASN A 99 8.93 -16.72 4.85
C ASN A 99 9.73 -16.95 3.55
N ILE A 100 9.71 -18.12 2.93
CA ILE A 100 10.49 -18.32 1.68
C ILE A 100 9.82 -17.71 0.44
N LYS A 101 8.55 -17.32 0.52
CA LYS A 101 7.73 -16.87 -0.61
C LYS A 101 7.48 -15.37 -0.59
N THR A 102 7.22 -14.83 0.59
CA THR A 102 6.75 -13.46 0.76
C THR A 102 7.50 -12.73 1.85
N ILE A 103 7.53 -11.41 1.72
CA ILE A 103 7.91 -10.46 2.75
C ILE A 103 6.77 -9.47 2.97
N GLU A 104 6.50 -9.13 4.22
CA GLU A 104 5.64 -8.04 4.63
C GLU A 104 6.53 -6.90 5.16
N TYR A 105 6.44 -5.75 4.49
CA TYR A 105 7.05 -4.50 4.90
C TYR A 105 5.99 -3.61 5.54
N ASN A 106 6.29 -3.06 6.71
CA ASN A 106 5.36 -2.22 7.46
C ASN A 106 5.82 -0.76 7.41
N ASP A 107 4.95 0.13 6.91
CA ASP A 107 5.15 1.58 6.93
C ASP A 107 4.02 2.22 7.74
N ASN A 108 4.36 2.94 8.82
CA ASN A 108 3.39 3.56 9.72
C ASN A 108 2.26 2.61 10.18
N SER A 109 2.61 1.38 10.57
CA SER A 109 1.67 0.32 10.98
C SER A 109 0.75 -0.21 9.88
N GLN A 110 0.99 0.15 8.60
CA GLN A 110 0.28 -0.43 7.46
C GLN A 110 1.15 -1.51 6.79
N PRO A 111 0.65 -2.76 6.70
CA PRO A 111 1.41 -3.86 6.09
C PRO A 111 1.29 -3.86 4.57
N TYR A 112 2.41 -4.12 3.90
CA TYR A 112 2.51 -4.29 2.46
C TYR A 112 3.27 -5.57 2.13
N ALA A 113 2.58 -6.53 1.52
CA ALA A 113 3.14 -7.83 1.17
C ALA A 113 3.71 -7.84 -0.26
N PHE A 114 4.90 -8.42 -0.41
CA PHE A 114 5.59 -8.58 -1.68
C PHE A 114 6.04 -10.03 -1.83
N ASN A 115 5.93 -10.57 -3.04
CA ASN A 115 6.55 -11.84 -3.39
C ASN A 115 8.03 -11.61 -3.66
N PHE A 116 8.86 -12.61 -3.33
CA PHE A 116 10.24 -12.62 -3.79
C PHE A 116 10.29 -12.83 -5.32
N GLY A 117 11.18 -12.09 -5.97
CA GLY A 117 11.32 -12.04 -7.43
C GLY A 117 12.34 -13.03 -7.99
N CYS A 118 12.50 -13.02 -9.31
CA CYS A 118 13.34 -13.96 -10.07
C CYS A 118 14.83 -13.90 -9.74
N SER A 119 15.32 -12.80 -9.13
CA SER A 119 16.69 -12.70 -8.64
C SER A 119 16.94 -13.48 -7.35
N SER A 120 15.90 -14.11 -6.79
CA SER A 120 16.04 -14.97 -5.62
C SER A 120 16.66 -16.31 -5.99
N THR A 121 17.59 -16.77 -5.17
CA THR A 121 18.29 -18.05 -5.34
C THR A 121 18.16 -18.88 -4.07
N MET A 122 17.73 -20.13 -4.22
CA MET A 122 17.59 -21.08 -3.11
C MET A 122 18.22 -22.41 -3.51
N SER A 123 18.75 -23.14 -2.54
CA SER A 123 19.16 -24.53 -2.76
C SER A 123 17.93 -25.38 -3.08
N HIS A 124 18.06 -26.40 -3.93
CA HIS A 124 16.91 -27.19 -4.41
C HIS A 124 16.08 -27.84 -3.27
N ASP A 125 16.71 -28.15 -2.14
CA ASP A 125 16.06 -28.82 -1.00
C ASP A 125 15.37 -27.86 -0.01
N CYS A 126 15.35 -26.57 -0.34
CA CYS A 126 14.75 -25.54 0.48
C CYS A 126 13.22 -25.66 0.56
N LYS A 127 12.70 -26.02 1.73
CA LYS A 127 11.26 -26.06 2.02
C LYS A 127 10.79 -24.99 3.00
N SER A 128 11.74 -24.37 3.72
CA SER A 128 11.51 -23.32 4.70
C SER A 128 12.82 -22.57 5.00
N VAL A 129 12.72 -21.39 5.61
CA VAL A 129 13.89 -20.59 6.02
C VAL A 129 14.82 -21.39 6.94
N LYS A 130 14.26 -22.16 7.89
CA LYS A 130 15.03 -23.01 8.82
C LYS A 130 15.75 -24.16 8.12
N SER A 131 15.11 -24.81 7.14
CA SER A 131 15.69 -25.97 6.44
C SER A 131 16.72 -25.59 5.36
N CYS A 132 16.76 -24.32 4.94
CA CYS A 132 17.76 -23.84 3.99
C CYS A 132 19.09 -23.52 4.66
N ASN A 133 20.17 -24.14 4.18
CA ASN A 133 21.55 -23.77 4.59
C ASN A 133 21.99 -22.43 3.98
N SER A 134 21.50 -22.09 2.79
CA SER A 134 21.81 -20.82 2.14
C SER A 134 20.73 -20.42 1.16
N PHE A 135 20.42 -19.12 1.14
CA PHE A 135 19.52 -18.51 0.18
C PHE A 135 19.83 -17.03 0.01
N MET A 136 19.31 -16.47 -1.08
CA MET A 136 19.11 -15.04 -1.27
C MET A 136 17.68 -14.85 -1.75
N LEU A 137 16.88 -14.14 -0.96
CA LEU A 137 15.50 -13.79 -1.29
C LEU A 137 15.45 -12.29 -1.56
N SER A 138 15.10 -11.91 -2.79
CA SER A 138 15.13 -10.52 -3.23
C SER A 138 13.75 -10.06 -3.67
N PHE A 139 13.37 -8.84 -3.34
CA PHE A 139 12.08 -8.27 -3.70
C PHE A 139 12.20 -6.82 -4.15
N THR A 140 11.21 -6.38 -4.92
CA THR A 140 11.00 -4.97 -5.26
C THR A 140 9.50 -4.78 -5.47
N GLY A 141 8.96 -3.68 -4.96
CA GLY A 141 7.56 -3.36 -5.12
C GLY A 141 7.28 -1.88 -4.90
N THR A 142 6.02 -1.51 -5.10
CA THR A 142 5.52 -0.16 -4.87
C THR A 142 4.27 -0.22 -4.02
N TYR A 143 4.10 0.75 -3.13
CA TYR A 143 2.89 0.91 -2.34
C TYR A 143 2.48 2.38 -2.27
N LYS A 144 1.26 2.63 -1.79
CA LYS A 144 0.70 3.97 -1.67
C LYS A 144 0.39 4.31 -0.22
N THR A 145 0.72 5.53 0.16
CA THR A 145 0.33 6.15 1.42
C THR A 145 -0.52 7.39 1.10
N PRO A 146 -1.44 7.81 1.98
CA PRO A 146 -2.07 9.12 1.88
C PRO A 146 -1.01 10.22 1.96
N ASP A 147 -1.16 11.29 1.18
CA ASP A 147 -0.34 12.49 1.32
C ASP A 147 -0.51 13.05 2.73
N GLN A 148 0.62 13.34 3.40
CA GLN A 148 0.67 13.94 4.73
C GLN A 148 0.59 15.46 4.67
#